data_AF-A0A5P9H9F1-F1
#
_entry.id   AF-A0A5P9H9F1-F1
#
_cell.length_a   1.000
_cell.length_b   1.000
_cell.length_c   1.000
_cell.angle_alpha   90.00
_cell.angle_beta   90.00
_cell.angle_gamma   90.00
#
_symmetry.space_group_name_H-M   'P 1'
#
loop_
_entity.id
_entity.type
_entity.pdbx_description
1 polymer ?
#
loop_
_entity_poly.entity_id
_entity_poly.type
_entity_poly.pdbx_seq_one_letter_code
_entity_poly.pdbx_strand_id
1 'polypeptide(L)'
;MEQAMQELTNTAVTFAIYGALFMAALTILRIIFYRSSLGKLLGSVNRRRRDRRRRKAEDASQPPKVPVVNPEAKREKSDRNYSEELMDQGDAYIARTHLMTPTERDVFKVLEKAYGDKYHIFCQVRVVDIIQPNASKYYAKSREYMSLFRQLSQWHFDYVLCHREGFKVFCALELDDPSHERPDRMKRDRIINRVCKEAGLRLERMVVDHRSQEVRLVDKAES
;
A
#
# COMPACT_ATOMS: atom_id res chain seq x y z
N MET A 1 -34.03 17.39 53.54
CA MET A 1 -33.26 17.83 52.36
C MET A 1 -31.76 17.78 52.62
N GLU A 2 -31.28 18.33 53.74
CA GLU A 2 -29.85 18.39 54.09
C GLU A 2 -29.18 17.01 54.20
N GLN A 3 -29.82 16.02 54.85
CA GLN A 3 -29.30 14.65 54.96
C GLN A 3 -29.14 13.94 53.60
N ALA A 4 -30.11 14.11 52.69
CA ALA A 4 -30.04 13.51 51.34
C ALA A 4 -28.93 14.15 50.47
N MET A 5 -28.65 15.44 50.70
CA MET A 5 -27.56 16.14 50.03
C MET A 5 -26.19 15.67 50.56
N GLN A 6 -26.10 15.37 51.86
CA GLN A 6 -24.90 14.83 52.51
C GLN A 6 -24.56 13.40 52.05
N GLU A 7 -25.58 12.56 51.84
CA GLU A 7 -25.35 11.21 51.31
C GLU A 7 -24.86 11.26 49.86
N LEU A 8 -25.42 12.13 49.02
CA LEU A 8 -24.95 12.29 47.64
C LEU A 8 -23.49 12.75 47.57
N THR A 9 -23.09 13.71 48.41
CA THR A 9 -21.70 14.18 48.46
C THR A 9 -20.75 13.10 48.98
N ASN A 10 -21.12 12.37 50.03
CA ASN A 10 -20.32 11.26 50.54
C ASN A 10 -20.15 10.14 49.50
N THR A 11 -21.21 9.82 48.76
CA THR A 11 -21.15 8.80 47.70
C THR A 11 -20.23 9.23 46.56
N ALA A 12 -20.33 10.49 46.12
CA ALA A 12 -19.47 11.05 45.08
C ALA A 12 -17.99 11.10 45.50
N VAL A 13 -17.70 11.49 46.74
CA VAL A 13 -16.34 11.48 47.30
C VAL A 13 -15.79 10.05 47.38
N THR A 14 -16.63 9.10 47.76
CA THR A 14 -16.26 7.68 47.83
C THR A 14 -15.91 7.12 46.45
N PHE A 15 -16.71 7.41 45.42
CA PHE A 15 -16.40 7.04 44.03
C PHE A 15 -15.10 7.67 43.51
N ALA A 16 -14.82 8.93 43.86
CA ALA A 16 -13.58 9.60 43.46
C ALA A 16 -12.33 8.96 44.10
N ILE A 17 -12.40 8.60 45.38
CA ILE A 17 -11.30 7.94 46.10
C ILE A 17 -11.05 6.53 45.56
N TYR A 18 -12.09 5.72 45.39
CA TYR A 18 -11.94 4.38 44.82
C TYR A 18 -11.47 4.41 43.35
N GLY A 19 -11.91 5.40 42.57
CA GLY A 19 -11.43 5.62 41.21
C GLY A 19 -9.94 5.94 41.15
N ALA A 20 -9.45 6.83 42.02
CA ALA A 20 -8.03 7.17 42.09
C ALA A 20 -7.16 5.98 42.55
N LEU A 21 -7.61 5.22 43.55
CA LEU A 21 -6.92 4.01 44.01
C LEU A 21 -6.89 2.91 42.94
N PHE A 22 -7.97 2.75 42.16
CA PHE A 22 -8.04 1.81 41.05
C PHE A 22 -7.05 2.17 39.92
N MET A 23 -6.95 3.45 39.57
CA MET A 23 -5.99 3.91 38.56
C MET A 23 -4.53 3.78 39.03
N ALA A 24 -4.25 4.00 40.33
CA ALA A 24 -2.94 3.75 40.91
C ALA A 24 -2.58 2.25 40.87
N ALA A 25 -3.51 1.36 41.21
CA ALA A 25 -3.32 -0.09 41.17
C ALA A 25 -3.04 -0.59 39.73
N LEU A 26 -3.78 -0.09 38.73
CA LEU A 26 -3.53 -0.40 37.31
C LEU A 26 -2.13 0.03 36.84
N THR A 27 -1.65 1.18 37.33
CA THR A 27 -0.32 1.71 36.98
C THR A 27 0.79 0.83 37.58
N ILE A 28 0.64 0.40 38.84
CA ILE A 28 1.58 -0.52 39.49
C ILE A 28 1.58 -1.89 38.78
N LEU A 29 0.41 -2.42 38.40
CA LEU A 29 0.30 -3.68 37.66
C LEU A 29 1.01 -3.60 36.30
N ARG A 30 0.86 -2.47 35.58
CA ARG A 30 1.56 -2.19 34.32
C ARG A 30 3.08 -2.19 34.50
N ILE A 31 3.58 -1.56 35.56
CA ILE A 31 5.03 -1.52 35.85
C ILE A 31 5.57 -2.92 36.18
N ILE A 32 4.85 -3.72 36.98
CA ILE A 32 5.27 -5.10 37.31
C ILE A 32 5.29 -5.97 36.04
N PHE A 33 4.25 -5.89 35.20
CA PHE A 33 4.18 -6.64 33.95
C PHE A 33 5.28 -6.22 32.96
N TYR A 34 5.55 -4.91 32.85
CA TYR A 34 6.61 -4.38 32.00
C TYR A 34 8.00 -4.83 32.48
N ARG A 35 8.28 -4.80 33.79
CA ARG A 35 9.56 -5.29 34.36
C ARG A 35 9.73 -6.80 34.18
N SER A 36 8.66 -7.59 34.30
CA SER A 36 8.68 -9.04 34.05
C SER A 36 8.98 -9.37 32.58
N SER A 37 8.34 -8.66 31.64
CA SER A 37 8.56 -8.81 30.20
C SER A 37 9.98 -8.38 29.79
N LEU A 38 10.46 -7.24 30.30
CA LEU A 38 11.80 -6.73 30.02
C LEU A 38 12.89 -7.65 30.59
N GLY A 39 12.66 -8.25 31.77
CA GLY A 39 13.56 -9.24 32.36
C GLY A 39 13.71 -10.51 31.51
N LYS A 40 12.60 -11.01 30.93
CA LYS A 40 12.63 -12.15 29.99
C LYS A 40 13.36 -11.81 28.69
N LEU A 41 13.16 -10.61 28.16
CA LEU A 41 13.81 -10.15 26.94
C LEU A 41 15.33 -9.97 27.13
N LEU A 42 15.75 -9.29 28.20
CA LEU A 42 17.17 -9.11 28.52
C LEU A 42 17.88 -10.45 28.82
N GLY A 43 17.19 -11.36 29.51
CA GLY A 43 17.68 -12.73 29.76
C GLY A 43 17.87 -13.55 28.47
N SER A 44 17.00 -13.36 27.47
CA SER A 44 17.11 -13.99 26.14
C SER A 44 18.30 -13.43 25.34
N VAL A 45 18.50 -12.11 25.36
CA VAL A 45 19.60 -11.45 24.65
C VAL A 45 20.97 -11.85 25.22
N ASN A 46 21.11 -11.92 26.55
CA ASN A 46 22.37 -12.32 27.19
C ASN A 46 22.71 -13.80 26.97
N ARG A 47 21.71 -14.69 26.95
CA ARG A 47 21.91 -16.11 26.56
C ARG A 47 22.42 -16.22 25.13
N ARG A 48 21.75 -15.56 24.17
CA ARG A 48 22.17 -15.53 22.76
C ARG A 48 23.61 -15.01 22.57
N ARG A 49 24.01 -13.98 23.33
CA ARG A 49 25.38 -13.45 23.28
C ARG A 49 26.42 -14.45 23.81
N ARG A 50 26.11 -15.17 24.89
CA ARG A 50 26.99 -16.19 25.48
C ARG A 50 27.14 -17.40 24.56
N ASP A 51 26.04 -17.87 23.98
CA ASP A 51 26.04 -18.98 23.02
C ASP A 51 26.81 -18.62 21.74
N ARG A 52 26.68 -17.38 21.25
CA ARG A 52 27.50 -16.89 20.11
C ARG A 52 28.99 -16.90 20.41
N ARG A 53 29.41 -16.47 21.61
CA ARG A 53 30.83 -16.49 22.01
C ARG A 53 31.36 -17.91 22.13
N ARG A 54 30.57 -18.83 22.70
CA ARG A 54 30.92 -20.24 22.82
C ARG A 54 31.06 -20.91 21.45
N ARG A 55 30.08 -20.71 20.55
CA ARG A 55 30.16 -21.21 19.17
C ARG A 55 31.35 -20.64 18.41
N LYS A 56 31.65 -19.34 18.55
CA LYS A 56 32.81 -18.71 17.91
C LYS A 56 34.15 -19.25 18.44
N ALA A 57 34.22 -19.62 19.72
CA ALA A 57 35.39 -20.27 20.30
C ALA A 57 35.52 -21.75 19.85
N GLU A 58 34.41 -22.46 19.72
CA GLU A 58 34.35 -23.83 19.17
C GLU A 58 34.69 -23.86 17.66
N ASP A 59 34.32 -22.83 16.89
CA ASP A 59 34.70 -22.67 15.48
C ASP A 59 36.19 -22.33 15.32
N ALA A 60 36.74 -21.53 16.24
CA ALA A 60 38.14 -21.11 16.21
C ALA A 60 39.12 -22.23 16.62
N SER A 61 38.67 -23.27 17.32
CA SER A 61 39.48 -24.43 17.68
C SER A 61 39.45 -25.55 16.63
N GLN A 62 38.56 -25.47 15.64
CA GLN A 62 38.58 -26.37 14.49
C GLN A 62 39.58 -25.86 13.44
N PRO A 63 40.44 -26.74 12.87
CA PRO A 63 41.23 -26.36 11.70
C PRO A 63 40.26 -25.92 10.59
N PRO A 64 40.60 -24.89 9.78
CA PRO A 64 39.70 -24.33 8.80
C PRO A 64 39.25 -25.44 7.86
N LYS A 65 37.98 -25.86 7.99
CA LYS A 65 37.33 -26.67 6.96
C LYS A 65 37.29 -25.79 5.74
N VAL A 66 38.18 -26.02 4.78
CA VAL A 66 38.01 -25.47 3.43
C VAL A 66 36.67 -26.01 2.97
N PRO A 67 35.63 -25.18 2.91
CA PRO A 67 34.34 -25.70 2.53
C PRO A 67 34.48 -26.03 1.04
N VAL A 68 34.26 -27.30 0.68
CA VAL A 68 34.07 -27.71 -0.71
C VAL A 68 32.71 -27.13 -1.11
N VAL A 69 32.68 -25.83 -1.34
CA VAL A 69 31.49 -25.12 -1.80
C VAL A 69 31.44 -25.34 -3.29
N ASN A 70 30.48 -26.13 -3.76
CA ASN A 70 30.18 -26.20 -5.18
C ASN A 70 29.87 -24.76 -5.67
N PRO A 71 30.69 -24.18 -6.58
CA PRO A 71 30.50 -22.82 -7.07
C PRO A 71 29.13 -22.61 -7.73
N GLU A 72 28.55 -23.67 -8.30
CA GLU A 72 27.24 -23.65 -8.97
C GLU A 72 26.11 -23.50 -7.94
N ALA A 73 26.11 -24.29 -6.87
CA ALA A 73 25.12 -24.19 -5.79
C ALA A 73 25.19 -22.85 -5.02
N LYS A 74 26.36 -22.20 -5.01
CA LYS A 74 26.54 -20.85 -4.45
C LYS A 74 26.05 -19.75 -5.39
N ARG A 75 26.21 -19.92 -6.71
CA ARG A 75 25.65 -19.03 -7.73
C ARG A 75 24.13 -19.09 -7.75
N GLU A 76 23.54 -20.28 -7.71
CA GLU A 76 22.08 -20.45 -7.65
C GLU A 76 21.46 -19.72 -6.45
N LYS A 77 22.08 -19.79 -5.26
CA LYS A 77 21.59 -19.05 -4.08
C LYS A 77 21.83 -17.54 -4.13
N SER A 78 22.78 -17.07 -4.93
CA SER A 78 23.11 -15.63 -5.08
C SER A 78 22.13 -14.90 -5.99
N ASP A 79 21.52 -15.63 -6.93
CA ASP A 79 20.64 -15.05 -7.96
C ASP A 79 19.18 -14.97 -7.51
N ARG A 80 18.79 -15.72 -6.45
CA ARG A 80 17.43 -15.72 -5.92
C ARG A 80 17.12 -14.43 -5.15
N ASN A 81 15.94 -13.87 -5.39
CA ASN A 81 15.42 -12.76 -4.60
C ASN A 81 14.50 -13.25 -3.45
N TYR A 82 14.21 -12.37 -2.49
CA TYR A 82 13.36 -12.70 -1.34
C TYR A 82 11.96 -13.20 -1.72
N SER A 83 11.40 -12.78 -2.86
CA SER A 83 10.10 -13.26 -3.31
C SER A 83 10.16 -14.73 -3.71
N GLU A 84 11.26 -15.21 -4.29
CA GLU A 84 11.44 -16.63 -4.60
C GLU A 84 11.53 -17.48 -3.34
N GLU A 85 12.16 -16.97 -2.27
CA GLU A 85 12.17 -17.64 -0.96
C GLU A 85 10.77 -17.75 -0.35
N LEU A 86 9.89 -16.78 -0.62
CA LEU A 86 8.48 -16.85 -0.21
C LEU A 86 7.70 -17.84 -1.07
N MET A 87 7.97 -17.91 -2.39
CA MET A 87 7.34 -18.89 -3.28
C MET A 87 7.65 -20.32 -2.85
N ASP A 88 8.88 -20.59 -2.41
CA ASP A 88 9.29 -21.90 -1.89
C ASP A 88 8.51 -22.32 -0.62
N GLN A 89 7.89 -21.38 0.10
CA GLN A 89 7.05 -21.67 1.27
C GLN A 89 5.62 -22.07 0.90
N GLY A 90 5.23 -21.95 -0.37
CA GLY A 90 3.87 -22.18 -0.86
C GLY A 90 2.95 -20.95 -0.70
N ASP A 91 1.89 -20.90 -1.51
CA ASP A 91 0.82 -19.88 -1.45
C ASP A 91 1.25 -18.40 -1.45
N ALA A 92 2.45 -18.10 -1.95
CA ALA A 92 2.98 -16.73 -2.01
C ALA A 92 2.16 -15.79 -2.92
N TYR A 93 1.40 -16.34 -3.87
CA TYR A 93 0.55 -15.60 -4.78
C TYR A 93 -0.80 -16.28 -4.94
N ILE A 94 -1.87 -15.48 -4.94
CA ILE A 94 -3.24 -15.94 -5.20
C ILE A 94 -3.81 -15.09 -6.33
N ALA A 95 -4.42 -15.74 -7.31
CA ALA A 95 -5.10 -15.04 -8.39
C ALA A 95 -6.33 -14.29 -7.87
N ARG A 96 -6.48 -13.03 -8.30
CA ARG A 96 -7.73 -12.29 -8.04
C ARG A 96 -8.86 -12.91 -8.85
N THR A 97 -10.02 -13.13 -8.22
CA THR A 97 -11.22 -13.60 -8.92
C THR A 97 -11.76 -12.57 -9.93
N HIS A 98 -11.57 -11.28 -9.64
CA HIS A 98 -12.05 -10.19 -10.49
C HIS A 98 -10.96 -9.13 -10.68
N LEU A 99 -10.79 -8.67 -11.93
CA LEU A 99 -9.91 -7.56 -12.28
C LEU A 99 -10.40 -6.23 -11.69
N MET A 100 -11.68 -5.95 -11.90
CA MET A 100 -12.36 -4.70 -11.54
C MET A 100 -13.24 -4.85 -10.29
N THR A 101 -13.43 -3.76 -9.55
CA THR A 101 -14.40 -3.66 -8.45
C THR A 101 -15.84 -3.81 -8.98
N PRO A 102 -16.85 -4.09 -8.12
CA PRO A 102 -18.24 -4.16 -8.58
C PRO A 102 -18.70 -2.88 -9.30
N THR A 103 -18.40 -1.72 -8.72
CA THR A 103 -18.73 -0.41 -9.32
C THR A 103 -18.07 -0.23 -10.68
N GLU A 104 -16.77 -0.55 -10.80
CA GLU A 104 -16.07 -0.49 -12.08
C GLU A 104 -16.70 -1.41 -13.12
N ARG A 105 -17.08 -2.64 -12.76
CA ARG A 105 -17.74 -3.56 -13.70
C ARG A 105 -19.06 -3.02 -14.21
N ASP A 106 -19.83 -2.32 -13.38
CA ASP A 106 -21.10 -1.73 -13.81
C ASP A 106 -20.87 -0.52 -14.72
N VAL A 107 -19.89 0.32 -14.41
CA VAL A 107 -19.50 1.41 -15.32
C VAL A 107 -19.00 0.88 -16.66
N PHE A 108 -18.21 -0.19 -16.66
CA PHE A 108 -17.74 -0.80 -17.88
C PHE A 108 -18.89 -1.17 -18.82
N LYS A 109 -19.98 -1.77 -18.31
CA LYS A 109 -21.18 -2.09 -19.13
C LYS A 109 -21.81 -0.84 -19.74
N VAL A 110 -21.87 0.25 -18.98
CA VAL A 110 -22.39 1.54 -19.48
C VAL A 110 -21.48 2.09 -20.59
N LEU A 111 -20.16 2.05 -20.38
CA LEU A 111 -19.19 2.50 -21.38
C LEU A 111 -19.23 1.63 -22.64
N GLU A 112 -19.32 0.32 -22.49
CA GLU A 112 -19.42 -0.62 -23.61
C GLU A 112 -20.67 -0.33 -24.45
N LYS A 113 -21.83 -0.10 -23.81
CA LYS A 113 -23.06 0.28 -24.50
C LYS A 113 -22.95 1.63 -25.22
N ALA A 114 -22.30 2.61 -24.61
CA ALA A 114 -22.23 3.98 -25.14
C ALA A 114 -21.14 4.17 -26.22
N TYR A 115 -20.01 3.49 -26.07
CA TYR A 115 -18.79 3.75 -26.82
C TYR A 115 -18.20 2.51 -27.50
N GLY A 116 -18.69 1.31 -27.19
CA GLY A 116 -18.17 0.05 -27.72
C GLY A 116 -18.06 0.06 -29.23
N ASP A 117 -19.07 0.53 -29.97
CA ASP A 117 -19.02 0.53 -31.44
C ASP A 117 -17.92 1.43 -32.02
N LYS A 118 -17.46 2.43 -31.26
CA LYS A 118 -16.50 3.45 -31.73
C LYS A 118 -15.08 3.22 -31.21
N TYR A 119 -14.94 2.58 -30.06
CA TYR A 119 -13.67 2.45 -29.36
C TYR A 119 -13.46 1.05 -28.78
N HIS A 120 -12.20 0.64 -28.69
CA HIS A 120 -11.78 -0.39 -27.75
C HIS A 120 -11.66 0.21 -26.35
N ILE A 121 -12.14 -0.52 -25.35
CA ILE A 121 -12.12 -0.11 -23.95
C ILE A 121 -11.15 -1.04 -23.22
N PHE A 122 -10.07 -0.48 -22.68
CA PHE A 122 -9.11 -1.20 -21.85
C PHE A 122 -9.30 -0.80 -20.39
N CYS A 123 -9.25 -1.76 -19.46
CA CYS A 123 -9.46 -1.50 -18.04
C CYS A 123 -8.15 -1.63 -17.25
N GLN A 124 -8.02 -0.88 -16.15
CA GLN A 124 -6.90 -0.98 -15.20
C GLN A 124 -5.53 -0.88 -15.91
N VAL A 125 -5.40 0.10 -16.81
CA VAL A 125 -4.18 0.30 -17.61
C VAL A 125 -3.18 1.11 -16.82
N ARG A 126 -1.93 0.64 -16.69
CA ARG A 126 -0.89 1.41 -15.99
C ARG A 126 -0.66 2.75 -16.70
N VAL A 127 -0.54 3.82 -15.92
CA VAL A 127 -0.28 5.16 -16.48
C VAL A 127 1.00 5.17 -17.31
N VAL A 128 2.05 4.47 -16.86
CA VAL A 128 3.34 4.41 -17.56
C VAL A 128 3.29 3.70 -18.93
N ASP A 129 2.28 2.84 -19.15
CA ASP A 129 2.09 2.16 -20.43
C ASP A 129 1.43 3.08 -21.48
N ILE A 130 0.83 4.19 -21.05
CA ILE A 130 0.26 5.24 -21.91
C ILE A 130 1.17 6.46 -21.98
N ILE A 131 1.77 6.87 -20.85
CA ILE A 131 2.62 8.05 -20.72
C ILE A 131 4.00 7.63 -20.22
N GLN A 132 5.01 7.76 -21.07
CA GLN A 132 6.39 7.44 -20.72
C GLN A 132 7.19 8.70 -20.40
N PRO A 133 8.23 8.62 -19.54
CA PRO A 133 9.18 9.70 -19.39
C PRO A 133 9.82 10.06 -20.73
N ASN A 134 9.99 11.35 -21.01
CA ASN A 134 10.55 11.80 -22.28
C ASN A 134 12.02 11.37 -22.43
N ALA A 135 12.24 10.33 -23.24
CA ALA A 135 13.55 9.72 -23.47
C ALA A 135 14.53 10.64 -24.25
N SER A 136 14.03 11.65 -24.97
CA SER A 136 14.90 12.64 -25.63
C SER A 136 15.46 13.67 -24.65
N LYS A 137 14.81 13.86 -23.49
CA LYS A 137 15.25 14.76 -22.42
C LYS A 137 15.97 14.03 -21.29
N TYR A 138 15.52 12.82 -20.95
CA TYR A 138 16.06 12.01 -19.86
C TYR A 138 16.53 10.67 -20.44
N TYR A 139 17.85 10.43 -20.41
CA TYR A 139 18.43 9.19 -20.91
C TYR A 139 17.81 7.95 -20.24
N ALA A 140 17.50 6.93 -21.02
CA ALA A 140 16.92 5.69 -20.51
C ALA A 140 17.80 5.08 -19.41
N LYS A 141 17.19 4.60 -18.33
CA LYS A 141 17.87 4.06 -17.12
C LYS A 141 18.66 5.09 -16.30
N SER A 142 18.66 6.38 -16.65
CA SER A 142 19.18 7.41 -15.74
C SER A 142 18.37 7.45 -14.45
N ARG A 143 18.95 8.01 -13.39
CA ARG A 143 18.26 8.16 -12.10
C ARG A 143 16.97 8.96 -12.26
N GLU A 144 17.01 10.02 -13.07
CA GLU A 144 15.90 10.91 -13.37
C GLU A 144 14.80 10.18 -14.14
N TYR A 145 15.16 9.48 -15.22
CA TYR A 145 14.22 8.67 -16.00
C TYR A 145 13.53 7.62 -15.12
N MET A 146 14.31 6.88 -14.34
CA MET A 146 13.78 5.82 -13.48
C MET A 146 12.95 6.36 -12.32
N SER A 147 13.21 7.58 -11.85
CA SER A 147 12.37 8.25 -10.85
C SER A 147 10.97 8.53 -11.41
N LEU A 148 10.89 9.14 -12.61
CA LEU A 148 9.63 9.41 -13.30
C LEU A 148 8.89 8.10 -13.66
N PHE A 149 9.61 7.11 -14.19
CA PHE A 149 9.06 5.81 -14.54
C PHE A 149 8.41 5.12 -13.33
N ARG A 150 9.13 5.03 -12.20
CA ARG A 150 8.62 4.39 -10.98
C ARG A 150 7.45 5.12 -10.35
N GLN A 151 7.37 6.43 -10.52
CA GLN A 151 6.23 7.21 -10.05
C GLN A 151 4.96 6.80 -10.79
N LEU A 152 5.01 6.74 -12.13
CA LEU A 152 3.84 6.40 -12.95
C LEU A 152 3.53 4.91 -12.98
N SER A 153 4.53 4.02 -12.82
CA SER A 153 4.34 2.58 -12.90
C SER A 153 3.46 1.99 -11.79
N GLN A 154 3.25 2.75 -10.72
CA GLN A 154 2.42 2.35 -9.58
C GLN A 154 0.94 2.75 -9.76
N TRP A 155 0.63 3.56 -10.77
CA TRP A 155 -0.71 4.12 -10.97
C TRP A 155 -1.37 3.52 -12.21
N HIS A 156 -2.69 3.47 -12.19
CA HIS A 156 -3.51 2.95 -13.27
C HIS A 156 -4.61 3.95 -13.59
N PHE A 157 -4.95 4.07 -14.86
CA PHE A 157 -6.24 4.60 -15.30
C PHE A 157 -7.28 3.50 -15.19
N ASP A 158 -8.49 3.85 -14.75
CA ASP A 158 -9.57 2.87 -14.65
C ASP A 158 -9.96 2.36 -16.03
N TYR A 159 -10.05 3.27 -17.01
CA TYR A 159 -10.26 2.92 -18.42
C TYR A 159 -9.41 3.75 -19.37
N VAL A 160 -9.11 3.18 -20.53
CA VAL A 160 -8.53 3.88 -21.68
C VAL A 160 -9.36 3.53 -22.92
N LEU A 161 -9.80 4.57 -23.63
CA LEU A 161 -10.47 4.42 -24.91
C LEU A 161 -9.45 4.53 -26.04
N CYS A 162 -9.43 3.54 -26.92
CA CYS A 162 -8.61 3.57 -28.13
C CYS A 162 -9.51 3.49 -29.36
N HIS A 163 -9.15 4.20 -30.43
CA HIS A 163 -9.84 4.06 -31.71
C HIS A 163 -9.82 2.59 -32.18
N ARG A 164 -10.95 2.14 -32.74
CA ARG A 164 -11.10 0.79 -33.31
C ARG A 164 -10.02 0.50 -34.37
N GLU A 165 -9.65 1.51 -35.13
CA GLU A 165 -8.55 1.41 -36.10
C GLU A 165 -7.22 1.81 -35.45
N GLY A 166 -6.22 0.93 -35.54
CA GLY A 166 -4.84 1.22 -35.16
C GLY A 166 -4.58 1.43 -33.67
N PHE A 167 -5.57 1.24 -32.80
CA PHE A 167 -5.44 1.32 -31.33
C PHE A 167 -4.87 2.65 -30.82
N LYS A 168 -5.06 3.74 -31.57
CA LYS A 168 -4.63 5.06 -31.12
C LYS A 168 -5.43 5.47 -29.88
N VAL A 169 -4.72 5.84 -28.81
CA VAL A 169 -5.35 6.33 -27.58
C VAL A 169 -6.15 7.60 -27.87
N PHE A 170 -7.43 7.58 -27.50
CA PHE A 170 -8.35 8.70 -27.61
C PHE A 170 -8.41 9.49 -26.31
N CYS A 171 -8.68 8.81 -25.19
CA CYS A 171 -8.64 9.40 -23.85
C CYS A 171 -8.47 8.33 -22.76
N ALA A 172 -8.07 8.77 -21.57
CA ALA A 172 -8.16 8.01 -20.34
C ALA A 172 -9.39 8.48 -19.52
N LEU A 173 -10.00 7.56 -18.78
CA LEU A 173 -11.15 7.80 -17.92
C LEU A 173 -10.83 7.35 -16.48
N GLU A 174 -11.16 8.16 -15.50
CA GLU A 174 -11.10 7.81 -14.07
C GLU A 174 -12.47 7.94 -13.39
N LEU A 175 -12.77 7.02 -12.48
CA LEU A 175 -13.93 7.12 -11.60
C LEU A 175 -13.62 8.06 -10.42
N ASP A 176 -14.45 9.08 -10.26
CA ASP A 176 -14.40 10.02 -9.14
C ASP A 176 -15.30 9.47 -8.02
N ASP A 177 -14.69 9.12 -6.88
CA ASP A 177 -15.39 8.65 -5.68
C ASP A 177 -15.33 9.76 -4.61
N PRO A 178 -16.44 10.10 -3.93
CA PRO A 178 -16.47 11.16 -2.93
C PRO A 178 -15.41 11.07 -1.81
N SER A 179 -14.73 9.93 -1.64
CA SER A 179 -13.59 9.72 -0.74
C SER A 179 -12.28 10.46 -1.09
N HIS A 180 -12.31 11.46 -2.00
CA HIS A 180 -11.15 12.24 -2.47
C HIS A 180 -10.44 13.13 -1.41
N GLU A 181 -10.91 13.21 -0.18
CA GLU A 181 -10.34 14.10 0.85
C GLU A 181 -8.99 13.64 1.43
N ARG A 182 -8.54 12.44 1.06
CA ARG A 182 -7.26 11.92 1.55
C ARG A 182 -6.07 12.69 0.95
N PRO A 183 -5.11 13.19 1.76
CA PRO A 183 -3.97 13.98 1.26
C PRO A 183 -3.10 13.27 0.21
N ASP A 184 -2.94 11.95 0.31
CA ASP A 184 -2.20 11.15 -0.67
C ASP A 184 -2.92 11.05 -2.01
N ARG A 185 -4.27 11.02 -2.00
CA ARG A 185 -5.09 11.04 -3.22
C ARG A 185 -5.04 12.41 -3.89
N MET A 186 -5.18 13.50 -3.14
CA MET A 186 -5.03 14.85 -3.67
C MET A 186 -3.66 15.08 -4.34
N LYS A 187 -2.58 14.58 -3.69
CA LYS A 187 -1.24 14.66 -4.27
C LYS A 187 -1.13 13.87 -5.58
N ARG A 188 -1.66 12.64 -5.61
CA ARG A 188 -1.67 11.79 -6.80
C ARG A 188 -2.45 12.48 -7.92
N ASP A 189 -3.68 12.93 -7.66
CA ASP A 189 -4.58 13.49 -8.66
C ASP A 189 -3.98 14.76 -9.27
N ARG A 190 -3.39 15.64 -8.46
CA ARG A 190 -2.63 16.81 -8.94
C ARG A 190 -1.49 16.42 -9.88
N ILE A 191 -0.74 15.36 -9.56
CA ILE A 191 0.38 14.90 -10.41
C ILE A 191 -0.16 14.28 -11.69
N ILE A 192 -1.18 13.42 -11.64
CA ILE A 192 -1.79 12.80 -12.82
C ILE A 192 -2.33 13.87 -13.77
N ASN A 193 -3.07 14.86 -13.26
CA ASN A 193 -3.60 15.95 -14.09
C ASN A 193 -2.46 16.70 -14.80
N ARG A 194 -1.38 17.00 -14.09
CA ARG A 194 -0.20 17.66 -14.66
C ARG A 194 0.48 16.78 -15.73
N VAL A 195 0.68 15.50 -15.44
CA VAL A 195 1.32 14.54 -16.34
C VAL A 195 0.51 14.36 -17.62
N CYS A 196 -0.81 14.19 -17.52
CA CYS A 196 -1.70 14.10 -18.69
C CYS A 196 -1.64 15.38 -19.53
N LYS A 197 -1.67 16.56 -18.89
CA LYS A 197 -1.54 17.85 -19.58
C LYS A 197 -0.21 18.00 -20.32
N GLU A 198 0.90 17.68 -19.65
CA GLU A 198 2.24 17.74 -20.26
C GLU A 198 2.41 16.71 -21.40
N ALA A 199 1.78 15.54 -21.30
CA ALA A 199 1.82 14.49 -22.32
C ALA A 199 0.79 14.68 -23.46
N GLY A 200 -0.12 15.66 -23.36
CA GLY A 200 -1.21 15.85 -24.32
C GLY A 200 -2.26 14.73 -24.29
N LEU A 201 -2.36 13.98 -23.18
CA LEU A 201 -3.39 12.96 -23.00
C LEU A 201 -4.67 13.61 -22.46
N ARG A 202 -5.78 13.41 -23.18
CA ARG A 202 -7.11 13.76 -22.69
C ARG A 202 -7.49 12.84 -21.53
N LEU A 203 -7.70 13.41 -20.34
CA LEU A 203 -8.16 12.72 -19.15
C LEU A 203 -9.55 13.23 -18.79
N GLU A 204 -10.52 12.32 -18.67
CA GLU A 204 -11.88 12.64 -18.24
C GLU A 204 -12.20 11.95 -16.92
N ARG A 205 -13.03 12.61 -16.10
CA ARG A 205 -13.53 12.04 -14.84
C ARG A 205 -14.99 11.70 -14.96
N MET A 206 -15.37 10.60 -14.34
CA MET A 206 -16.73 10.07 -14.38
C MET A 206 -17.27 9.93 -12.97
N VAL A 207 -18.48 10.41 -12.75
CA VAL A 207 -19.24 10.13 -11.53
C VAL A 207 -20.33 9.14 -11.86
N VAL A 208 -20.48 8.15 -10.97
CA VAL A 208 -21.53 7.14 -11.05
C VAL A 208 -22.67 7.59 -10.16
N ASP A 209 -23.84 7.78 -10.75
CA ASP A 209 -25.07 7.86 -9.95
C ASP A 209 -25.54 6.43 -9.66
N HIS A 210 -25.27 5.96 -8.45
CA HIS A 210 -25.64 4.62 -8.01
C HIS A 210 -27.17 4.38 -8.01
N ARG A 211 -28.00 5.43 -8.07
CA ARG A 211 -29.46 5.31 -8.11
C ARG A 211 -30.01 5.11 -9.52
N SER A 212 -29.41 5.77 -10.50
CA SER A 212 -29.84 5.72 -11.91
C SER A 212 -28.98 4.79 -12.77
N GLN A 213 -27.84 4.31 -12.25
CA GLN A 213 -26.80 3.60 -12.99
C GLN A 213 -26.30 4.38 -14.22
N GLU A 214 -26.44 5.71 -14.20
CA GLU A 214 -25.92 6.59 -15.23
C GLU A 214 -24.48 7.01 -14.91
N VAL A 215 -23.67 7.13 -15.96
CA VAL A 215 -22.30 7.66 -15.89
C VAL A 215 -22.32 9.06 -16.48
N ARG A 216 -21.86 10.06 -15.72
CA ARG A 216 -21.76 11.44 -16.17
C ARG A 216 -20.30 11.87 -16.17
N LEU A 217 -19.87 12.53 -17.24
CA LEU A 217 -18.59 13.21 -17.27
C LEU A 217 -18.63 14.41 -16.33
N VAL A 218 -17.55 14.63 -15.59
CA VAL A 218 -17.40 15.76 -14.69
C VAL A 218 -16.26 16.62 -15.18
N ASP A 219 -16.57 17.88 -15.47
CA ASP A 219 -15.59 18.90 -15.77
C ASP A 219 -14.86 19.30 -14.47
N LYS A 220 -13.84 18.53 -14.10
CA LYS A 220 -12.85 18.95 -13.09
C LYS A 220 -11.72 19.72 -13.76
N ALA A 221 -12.08 20.63 -14.66
CA ALA A 221 -11.13 21.58 -15.19
C ALA A 221 -10.80 22.56 -14.06
N GLU A 222 -9.54 22.54 -13.61
CA GLU A 222 -8.94 23.50 -12.67
C GLU A 222 -9.22 23.26 -11.17
N SER A 223 -8.45 22.34 -10.58
CA SER A 223 -8.05 22.42 -9.16
C SER A 223 -6.61 21.96 -8.96
#